data_AF-A0A956IJB5-F1
#
_entry.id   AF-A0A956IJB5-F1
#
_cell.length_a   1.000
_cell.length_b   1.000
_cell.length_c   1.000
_cell.angle_alpha   90.00
_cell.angle_beta   90.00
_cell.angle_gamma   90.00
#
_symmetry.space_group_name_H-M   'P 1'
#
loop_
_entity.id
_entity.type
_entity.pdbx_description
1 polymer ?
#
loop_
_entity_poly.entity_id
_entity_poly.type
_entity_poly.pdbx_seq_one_letter_code
_entity_poly.pdbx_strand_id
1 'polypeptide(L)'
;MAGVGGLMSLWLFGCEDGPRPAPFPERSASPPEEPLPRPARRYILENSGDRCAVRWEEAGQKSVLHEVRCPRDVLDGESVRLTGRVCMRDSADETRRAPTRCPKELLYLEGADQTGGKRYPDYLLPPAK
;
A
#
# COMPACT_ATOMS: atom_id res chain seq x y z
N MET A 1 10.84 -12.85 -91.15
CA MET A 1 11.01 -14.33 -91.16
C MET A 1 11.96 -14.64 -90.00
N ALA A 2 11.45 -15.25 -88.92
CA ALA A 2 11.73 -16.66 -88.55
C ALA A 2 13.22 -16.86 -88.18
N GLY A 3 13.63 -17.43 -87.05
CA GLY A 3 12.99 -18.17 -85.97
C GLY A 3 14.01 -18.32 -84.81
N VAL A 4 13.54 -18.43 -83.56
CA VAL A 4 13.29 -19.66 -82.78
C VAL A 4 14.57 -20.34 -82.27
N GLY A 5 14.61 -20.48 -80.94
CA GLY A 5 15.34 -21.54 -80.23
C GLY A 5 16.74 -21.10 -79.78
N GLY A 6 17.11 -21.15 -78.50
CA GLY A 6 16.53 -21.81 -77.35
C GLY A 6 17.67 -22.13 -76.37
N LEU A 7 17.26 -22.52 -75.17
CA LEU A 7 18.01 -23.29 -74.16
C LEU A 7 19.00 -22.60 -73.20
N MET A 8 18.76 -23.00 -71.95
CA MET A 8 19.72 -23.29 -70.88
C MET A 8 20.12 -22.16 -69.93
N SER A 9 19.32 -22.06 -68.88
CA SER A 9 19.71 -22.21 -67.47
C SER A 9 21.17 -21.91 -67.11
N LEU A 10 21.38 -20.89 -66.29
CA LEU A 10 22.36 -20.97 -65.20
C LEU A 10 21.88 -20.12 -64.02
N TRP A 11 21.90 -20.78 -62.87
CA TRP A 11 21.61 -20.25 -61.55
C TRP A 11 22.47 -19.04 -61.24
N LEU A 12 21.84 -17.93 -60.86
CA LEU A 12 22.46 -16.91 -60.03
C LEU A 12 21.64 -16.82 -58.76
N PHE A 13 22.26 -17.26 -57.67
CA PHE A 13 21.89 -16.94 -56.30
C PHE A 13 21.69 -15.43 -56.19
N GLY A 14 20.42 -14.99 -56.26
CA GLY A 14 20.04 -13.69 -55.76
C GLY A 14 20.07 -13.78 -54.24
N CYS A 15 21.07 -13.15 -53.60
CA CYS A 15 20.91 -12.69 -52.24
C CYS A 15 19.71 -11.74 -52.25
N GLU A 16 18.57 -12.24 -51.79
CA GLU A 16 17.37 -11.47 -51.58
C GLU A 16 17.67 -10.47 -50.47
N ASP A 17 17.97 -9.23 -50.87
CA ASP A 17 18.07 -8.06 -49.98
C ASP A 17 16.65 -7.72 -49.53
N GLY A 18 16.10 -8.58 -48.67
CA GLY A 18 14.85 -8.32 -47.99
C GLY A 18 15.08 -7.14 -47.02
N PRO A 19 14.21 -6.11 -47.02
CA PRO A 19 14.38 -4.97 -46.14
C PRO A 19 14.44 -5.46 -44.69
N ARG A 20 15.60 -5.23 -44.07
CA ARG A 20 15.83 -5.43 -42.64
C ARG A 20 14.66 -4.79 -41.89
N PRO A 21 13.89 -5.52 -41.06
CA PRO A 21 12.84 -4.89 -40.27
C PRO A 21 13.50 -3.83 -39.39
N ALA A 22 12.97 -2.61 -39.43
CA ALA A 22 13.44 -1.51 -38.61
C ALA A 22 13.51 -1.97 -37.14
N PRO A 23 14.56 -1.61 -36.38
CA PRO A 23 14.56 -1.88 -34.95
C PRO A 23 13.31 -1.23 -34.37
N PHE A 24 12.53 -2.02 -33.64
CA PHE A 24 11.36 -1.55 -32.91
C PHE A 24 11.68 -0.23 -32.21
N PRO A 25 10.77 0.76 -32.17
CA PRO A 25 10.99 1.91 -31.31
C PRO A 25 11.20 1.36 -29.91
N GLU A 26 12.40 1.59 -29.35
CA GLU A 26 12.66 1.35 -27.94
C GLU A 26 11.52 2.00 -27.19
N ARG A 27 10.66 1.16 -26.61
CA ARG A 27 9.67 1.60 -25.64
C ARG A 27 10.50 2.25 -24.55
N SER A 28 10.60 3.58 -24.57
CA SER A 28 11.22 4.36 -23.50
C SER A 28 10.69 3.81 -22.21
N ALA A 29 11.54 3.08 -21.50
CA ALA A 29 11.24 2.61 -20.17
C ALA A 29 11.10 3.88 -19.36
N SER A 30 9.86 4.30 -19.10
CA SER A 30 9.60 5.28 -18.06
C SER A 30 10.40 4.80 -16.84
N PRO A 31 11.24 5.67 -16.24
CA PRO A 31 11.95 5.29 -15.03
C PRO A 31 10.94 4.69 -14.04
N PRO A 32 11.32 3.65 -13.28
CA PRO A 32 10.42 3.09 -12.28
C PRO A 32 9.92 4.26 -11.44
N GLU A 33 8.63 4.52 -11.50
CA GLU A 33 8.01 5.55 -10.69
C GLU A 33 8.20 5.07 -9.25
N GLU A 34 9.22 5.60 -8.57
CA GLU A 34 9.47 5.28 -7.18
C GLU A 34 8.18 5.60 -6.43
N PRO A 35 7.56 4.61 -5.75
CA PRO A 35 6.33 4.86 -5.03
C PRO A 35 6.59 6.03 -4.08
N LEU A 36 5.92 7.15 -4.32
CA LEU A 36 6.00 8.29 -3.42
C LEU A 36 5.70 7.76 -2.00
N PRO A 37 6.51 8.15 -1.00
CA PRO A 37 6.30 7.67 0.35
C PRO A 37 4.87 8.04 0.77
N ARG A 38 4.01 7.02 0.93
CA ARG A 38 2.66 7.24 1.44
C ARG A 38 2.78 8.00 2.77
N PRO A 39 1.95 9.03 3.02
CA PRO A 39 1.95 9.70 4.30
C PRO A 39 1.85 8.65 5.39
N ALA A 40 2.72 8.72 6.40
CA ALA A 40 2.77 7.73 7.45
C ALA A 40 1.43 7.75 8.21
N ARG A 41 0.56 6.77 7.92
CA ARG A 41 -0.71 6.58 8.61
C ARG A 41 -0.44 6.37 10.10
N ARG A 42 -1.17 7.09 10.93
CA ARG A 42 -1.09 7.01 12.40
C ARG A 42 -2.35 6.33 12.90
N TYR A 43 -2.21 5.33 13.76
CA TYR A 43 -3.34 4.68 14.39
C TYR A 43 -3.44 5.17 15.83
N ILE A 44 -4.62 5.57 16.26
CA ILE A 44 -4.85 6.24 17.54
C ILE A 44 -5.90 5.47 18.31
N LEU A 45 -5.60 5.21 19.59
CA LEU A 45 -6.53 4.73 20.59
C LEU A 45 -6.66 5.82 21.64
N GLU A 46 -7.86 6.34 21.86
CA GLU A 46 -8.16 7.33 22.90
C GLU A 46 -9.10 6.72 23.93
N ASN A 47 -8.78 6.86 25.22
CA ASN A 47 -9.68 6.50 26.30
C ASN A 47 -10.50 7.74 26.72
N SER A 48 -11.82 7.68 26.53
CA SER A 48 -12.75 8.77 26.88
C SER A 48 -13.55 8.48 28.17
N GLY A 49 -13.10 7.53 29.00
CA GLY A 49 -13.75 7.10 30.24
C GLY A 49 -14.24 5.65 30.15
N ASP A 50 -15.48 5.46 29.71
CA ASP A 50 -16.12 4.13 29.70
C ASP A 50 -15.70 3.23 28.53
N ARG A 51 -15.26 3.85 27.42
CA ARG A 51 -14.94 3.18 26.15
C ARG A 51 -13.72 3.83 25.52
N CYS A 52 -13.01 3.01 24.76
CA CYS A 52 -11.90 3.47 23.97
C CYS A 52 -12.31 3.59 22.52
N ALA A 53 -11.89 4.67 21.88
CA ALA A 53 -12.10 4.92 20.47
C ALA A 53 -10.83 4.60 19.71
N VAL A 54 -10.92 3.78 18.65
CA VAL A 54 -9.81 3.54 17.73
C VAL A 54 -10.11 4.09 16.34
N ARG A 55 -9.09 4.69 15.73
CA ARG A 55 -9.17 5.30 14.39
C ARG A 55 -7.79 5.41 13.76
N TRP A 56 -7.73 5.57 12.45
CA TRP A 56 -6.51 5.99 11.76
C TRP A 56 -6.61 7.43 11.27
N GLU A 57 -5.46 8.09 11.17
CA GLU A 57 -5.30 9.40 10.57
C GLU A 57 -4.18 9.36 9.51
N GLU A 58 -4.44 9.96 8.35
CA GLU A 58 -3.47 10.10 7.27
C GLU A 58 -3.70 11.43 6.55
N ALA A 59 -2.67 12.29 6.47
CA ALA A 59 -2.74 13.58 5.76
C ALA A 59 -3.98 14.45 6.12
N GLY A 60 -4.44 14.41 7.38
CA GLY A 60 -5.62 15.15 7.86
C GLY A 60 -6.95 14.44 7.66
N GLN A 61 -6.99 13.34 6.90
CA GLN A 61 -8.15 12.45 6.81
C GLN A 61 -8.20 11.52 8.04
N LYS A 62 -9.41 11.23 8.51
CA LYS A 62 -9.68 10.33 9.64
C LYS A 62 -10.57 9.18 9.19
N SER A 63 -10.36 8.00 9.75
CA SER A 63 -11.25 6.85 9.56
C SER A 63 -12.57 7.00 10.31
N VAL A 64 -13.48 6.07 10.07
CA VAL A 64 -14.58 5.81 11.00
C VAL A 64 -14.00 5.48 12.38
N LEU A 65 -14.68 5.97 13.42
CA LEU A 65 -14.34 5.71 14.80
C LEU A 65 -14.97 4.39 15.25
N HIS A 66 -14.16 3.51 15.84
CA HIS A 66 -14.61 2.22 16.35
C HIS A 66 -14.48 2.18 17.86
N GLU A 67 -15.55 1.80 18.55
CA GLU A 67 -15.54 1.69 20.00
C GLU A 67 -15.12 0.29 20.46
N VAL A 68 -14.09 0.23 21.29
CA VAL A 68 -13.54 -0.99 21.85
C VAL A 68 -13.50 -0.91 23.38
N ARG A 69 -13.28 -2.06 24.02
CA ARG A 69 -12.95 -2.07 25.46
C ARG A 69 -11.56 -1.47 25.65
N CYS A 70 -11.41 -0.63 26.67
CA CYS A 70 -10.12 -0.03 26.96
C CYS A 70 -9.10 -1.08 27.43
N PRO A 71 -7.87 -1.03 26.90
CA PRO A 71 -6.75 -1.74 27.51
C PRO A 71 -6.56 -1.29 28.96
N ARG A 72 -6.22 -2.21 29.86
CA ARG A 72 -6.11 -1.93 31.31
C ARG A 72 -5.02 -0.92 31.67
N ASP A 73 -4.06 -0.72 30.78
CA ASP A 73 -2.91 0.14 30.96
C ASP A 73 -3.12 1.57 30.40
N VAL A 74 -4.24 1.81 29.72
CA VAL A 74 -4.61 3.13 29.20
C VAL A 74 -5.67 3.74 30.12
N LEU A 75 -5.30 4.77 30.86
CA LEU A 75 -6.20 5.47 31.77
C LEU A 75 -7.08 6.49 31.04
N ASP A 76 -8.10 6.96 31.75
CA ASP A 76 -9.05 7.94 31.23
C ASP A 76 -8.33 9.24 30.84
N GLY A 77 -8.62 9.74 29.65
CA GLY A 77 -7.95 10.90 29.06
C GLY A 77 -6.57 10.60 28.45
N GLU A 78 -6.09 9.35 28.51
CA GLU A 78 -4.88 8.96 27.80
C GLU A 78 -5.16 8.53 26.36
N SER A 79 -4.13 8.67 25.52
CA SER A 79 -4.15 8.11 24.19
C SER A 79 -2.88 7.33 23.89
N VAL A 80 -2.99 6.36 23.00
CA VAL A 80 -1.84 5.62 22.46
C VAL A 80 -1.85 5.77 20.95
N ARG A 81 -0.72 6.21 20.41
CA ARG A 81 -0.50 6.36 18.98
C ARG A 81 0.51 5.34 18.47
N LEU A 82 0.12 4.58 17.46
CA LEU A 82 0.97 3.69 16.69
C LEU A 82 1.41 4.39 15.40
N THR A 83 2.72 4.49 15.20
CA THR A 83 3.35 4.95 13.96
C THR A 83 4.52 4.04 13.63
N GLY A 84 4.51 3.39 12.47
CA GLY A 84 5.64 2.59 12.00
C GLY A 84 6.09 1.52 13.00
N ARG A 85 5.13 0.78 13.59
CA ARG A 85 5.34 -0.26 14.64
C ARG A 85 5.76 0.24 16.02
N VAL A 86 5.91 1.54 16.24
CA VAL A 86 6.22 2.11 17.56
C VAL A 86 4.95 2.71 18.15
N CYS A 87 4.65 2.35 19.40
CA CYS A 87 3.55 2.94 20.15
C CYS A 87 4.05 3.94 21.19
N MET A 88 3.47 5.13 21.16
CA MET A 88 3.73 6.20 22.11
C MET A 88 2.46 6.48 22.90
N ARG A 89 2.57 6.52 24.23
CA ARG A 89 1.51 7.00 25.10
C ARG A 89 1.56 8.52 25.19
N ASP A 90 0.42 9.15 24.96
CA ASP A 90 0.18 10.55 25.29
C ASP A 90 -0.75 10.60 26.53
N SER A 91 -0.41 11.46 27.47
CA SER A 91 -1.09 11.60 28.75
C SER A 91 -0.96 13.03 29.23
N ALA A 92 -1.91 13.50 30.05
CA ALA A 92 -1.76 14.78 30.74
C ALA A 92 -0.65 14.71 31.82
N ASP A 93 -0.41 13.52 32.37
CA ASP A 93 0.70 13.25 33.28
C ASP A 93 1.99 13.03 32.48
N GLU A 94 2.93 13.97 32.58
CA GLU A 94 4.20 13.91 31.86
C GLU A 94 5.03 12.68 32.22
N THR A 95 4.89 12.15 33.44
CA THR A 95 5.63 10.96 33.88
C THR A 95 5.20 9.68 33.14
N ARG A 96 3.99 9.71 32.54
CA ARG A 96 3.42 8.60 31.79
C ARG A 96 3.58 8.71 30.28
N ARG A 97 4.04 9.87 29.77
CA ARG A 97 4.37 10.07 28.35
C ARG A 97 5.64 9.30 27.99
N ALA A 98 5.47 8.12 27.41
CA ALA A 98 6.58 7.24 27.08
C ALA A 98 6.24 6.28 25.94
N PRO A 99 7.26 5.70 25.28
CA PRO A 99 7.08 4.50 24.47
C PRO A 99 6.39 3.41 25.30
N THR A 100 5.41 2.74 24.72
CA THR A 100 4.65 1.71 25.40
C THR A 100 4.38 0.51 24.51
N ARG A 101 3.85 -0.56 25.09
CA ARG A 101 3.42 -1.73 24.34
C ARG A 101 2.20 -1.36 23.52
N CYS A 102 2.19 -1.71 22.25
CA CYS A 102 1.04 -1.46 21.39
C CYS A 102 -0.20 -2.23 21.86
N PRO A 103 -1.33 -1.53 22.09
CA PRO A 103 -2.64 -2.16 22.20
C PRO A 103 -2.91 -3.06 20.99
N LYS A 104 -3.56 -4.19 21.23
CA LYS A 104 -3.81 -5.18 20.17
C LYS A 104 -4.70 -4.59 19.08
N GLU A 105 -5.63 -3.75 19.47
CA GLU A 105 -6.60 -3.07 18.62
C GLU A 105 -5.89 -2.22 17.56
N LEU A 106 -4.82 -1.52 17.92
CA LEU A 106 -4.01 -0.73 16.97
C LEU A 106 -3.23 -1.62 16.01
N LEU A 107 -2.66 -2.73 16.49
CA LEU A 107 -1.94 -3.68 15.65
C LEU A 107 -2.88 -4.38 14.65
N TYR A 108 -4.11 -4.69 15.06
CA TYR A 108 -5.12 -5.26 14.17
C TYR A 108 -5.56 -4.26 13.11
N LEU A 109 -5.77 -3.01 13.50
CA LEU A 109 -6.14 -1.94 12.56
C LEU A 109 -5.03 -1.72 11.51
N GLU A 110 -3.77 -1.66 11.95
CA GLU A 110 -2.61 -1.56 11.05
C GLU A 110 -2.48 -2.78 10.13
N GLY A 111 -2.61 -3.98 10.67
CA GLY A 111 -2.53 -5.22 9.90
C GLY A 111 -3.69 -5.38 8.90
N ALA A 112 -4.89 -4.95 9.28
CA ALA A 112 -6.04 -4.97 8.40
C ALA A 112 -5.84 -4.01 7.22
N ASP A 113 -5.33 -2.81 7.46
CA ASP A 113 -5.01 -1.85 6.40
C ASP A 113 -3.91 -2.38 5.46
N GLN A 114 -2.86 -3.00 5.99
CA GLN A 114 -1.80 -3.63 5.19
C GLN A 114 -2.32 -4.78 4.31
N THR A 115 -3.41 -5.44 4.72
CA THR A 115 -4.02 -6.56 4.00
C THR A 115 -5.22 -6.15 3.13
N GLY A 116 -5.48 -4.84 3.00
CA GLY A 116 -6.61 -4.32 2.21
C GLY A 116 -7.97 -4.64 2.85
N GLY A 117 -8.05 -4.63 4.18
CA GLY A 117 -9.27 -4.85 4.95
C GLY A 117 -9.70 -6.31 5.12
N LYS A 118 -8.91 -7.28 4.66
CA LYS A 118 -9.25 -8.71 4.72
C LYS A 118 -9.19 -9.31 6.13
N ARG A 119 -8.66 -8.59 7.13
CA ARG A 119 -8.42 -9.06 8.50
C ARG A 119 -8.95 -8.13 9.58
N TYR A 120 -10.01 -7.36 9.31
CA TYR A 120 -10.69 -6.66 10.39
C TYR A 120 -11.35 -7.68 11.32
N PRO A 121 -11.04 -7.70 12.62
CA PRO A 121 -11.82 -8.48 13.55
C PRO A 121 -13.24 -7.92 13.65
N ASP A 122 -14.23 -8.77 13.89
CA ASP A 122 -15.66 -8.39 13.83
C ASP A 122 -16.03 -7.22 14.77
N TYR A 123 -15.31 -7.08 15.89
CA TYR A 123 -15.51 -5.97 16.83
C TYR A 123 -14.94 -4.63 16.37
N LEU A 124 -14.17 -4.61 15.28
CA LEU A 124 -13.71 -3.39 14.59
C LEU A 124 -14.47 -3.16 13.29
N LEU A 125 -15.44 -4.01 12.94
CA LEU A 125 -16.33 -3.70 11.81
C LEU A 125 -17.35 -2.65 12.27
N PRO A 126 -17.72 -1.69 11.39
CA PRO A 126 -18.86 -0.83 11.69
C PRO A 126 -20.12 -1.70 11.85
N PRO A 127 -21.07 -1.32 12.72
CA PRO A 127 -22.31 -2.08 12.86
C PRO A 127 -23.00 -2.19 11.48
N ALA A 128 -23.39 -3.41 11.12
CA ALA A 128 -24.20 -3.63 9.92
C ALA A 128 -25.52 -2.85 10.07
N LYS A 129 -25.84 -2.03 9.06
CA LYS A 129 -27.08 -1.25 9.01
C LYS A 129 -28.29 -2.15 8.84
#